data_AF-A0A2K3JY84-F1
#
_entry.id   AF-A0A2K3JY84-F1
#
_cell.length_a   1.000
_cell.length_b   1.000
_cell.length_c   1.000
_cell.angle_alpha   90.00
_cell.angle_beta   90.00
_cell.angle_gamma   90.00
#
_symmetry.space_group_name_H-M   'P 1'
#
loop_
_entity.id
_entity.type
_entity.pdbx_description
1 polymer ?
#
loop_
_entity_poly.entity_id
_entity_poly.type
_entity_poly.pdbx_seq_one_letter_code
_entity_poly.pdbx_strand_id
1 'polypeptide(L)'
;MEARQKVKMVDDNLADIEKKYSETKAKLEDDIKKLKEEQEGEAERLKKEYEDKLAKVKESYAASETKLKENAAAQDEVISKLSKEKDAAVFSVGTLGEEKERLETDVRELQLYAANQYEEGFAYALEQVKLLFPDLDAPRLAEADAMNQIIEGKLVPYVPPSE
;
A
#
# COMPACT_ATOMS: atom_id res chain seq x y z
N MET A 1 50.17 21.43 -98.12
CA MET A 1 49.52 22.29 -97.11
C MET A 1 48.77 21.49 -96.04
N GLU A 2 48.12 20.37 -96.39
CA GLU A 2 47.29 19.55 -95.49
C GLU A 2 47.98 19.04 -94.21
N ALA A 3 49.24 18.58 -94.30
CA ALA A 3 49.97 18.05 -93.15
C ALA A 3 50.20 19.10 -92.03
N ARG A 4 50.47 20.36 -92.39
CA ARG A 4 50.69 21.44 -91.41
C ARG A 4 49.39 21.82 -90.68
N GLN A 5 48.25 21.75 -91.35
CA GLN A 5 46.95 22.04 -90.75
C GLN A 5 46.53 20.93 -89.77
N LYS A 6 46.82 19.66 -90.10
CA LYS A 6 46.61 18.52 -89.19
C LYS A 6 47.48 18.60 -87.93
N VAL A 7 48.75 18.98 -88.07
CA VAL A 7 49.64 19.19 -86.90
C VAL A 7 49.09 20.28 -85.98
N LYS A 8 48.68 21.43 -86.53
CA LYS A 8 48.10 22.51 -85.72
C LYS A 8 46.82 22.09 -84.98
N MET A 9 45.93 21.35 -85.65
CA MET A 9 44.71 20.83 -85.02
C MET A 9 45.02 19.85 -83.88
N VAL A 10 46.07 19.02 -84.01
CA VAL A 10 46.50 18.11 -82.94
C VAL A 10 47.07 18.89 -81.76
N ASP A 11 47.90 19.91 -82.00
CA ASP A 11 48.47 20.75 -80.94
C ASP A 11 47.38 21.52 -80.17
N ASP A 12 46.40 22.11 -80.87
CA ASP A 12 45.27 22.82 -80.26
C ASP A 12 44.41 21.85 -79.41
N ASN A 13 44.15 20.64 -79.93
CA ASN A 13 43.42 19.60 -79.19
C ASN A 13 44.18 19.11 -77.95
N LEU A 14 45.51 18.97 -78.05
CA LEU A 14 46.35 18.57 -76.93
C LEU A 14 46.31 19.63 -75.82
N ALA A 15 46.44 20.90 -76.17
CA ALA A 15 46.34 22.02 -75.23
C ALA A 15 44.98 22.07 -74.53
N ASP A 16 43.89 21.83 -75.27
CA ASP A 16 42.53 21.75 -74.70
C ASP A 16 42.37 20.58 -73.73
N ILE A 17 42.98 19.42 -74.03
CA ILE A 17 42.98 18.24 -73.14
C ILE A 17 43.76 18.54 -71.86
N GLU A 18 44.96 19.11 -71.96
CA GLU A 18 45.80 19.47 -70.82
C GLU A 18 45.11 20.49 -69.90
N LYS A 19 44.43 21.48 -70.49
CA LYS A 19 43.62 22.45 -69.75
C LYS A 19 42.49 21.77 -68.99
N LYS A 20 41.66 20.96 -69.68
CA LYS A 20 40.54 20.24 -69.04
C LYS A 20 40.99 19.28 -67.96
N TYR A 21 42.12 18.59 -68.19
CA TYR A 21 42.74 17.71 -67.20
C TYR A 21 43.15 18.49 -65.95
N SER A 22 43.82 19.63 -66.12
CA SER A 22 44.27 20.47 -65.00
C SER A 22 43.09 21.02 -64.19
N GLU A 23 42.05 21.53 -64.87
CA GLU A 23 40.83 22.03 -64.22
C GLU A 23 40.11 20.92 -63.45
N THR A 24 39.97 19.73 -64.05
CA THR A 24 39.31 18.58 -63.40
C THR A 24 40.12 18.07 -62.21
N LYS A 25 41.45 18.01 -62.33
CA LYS A 25 42.34 17.60 -61.25
C LYS A 25 42.24 18.57 -60.06
N ALA A 26 42.29 19.87 -60.30
CA ALA A 26 42.17 20.89 -59.25
C ALA A 26 40.81 20.79 -58.54
N LYS A 27 39.72 20.58 -59.29
CA LYS A 27 38.39 20.39 -58.70
C LYS A 27 38.30 19.13 -57.83
N LEU A 28 38.84 18.01 -58.32
CA LEU A 28 38.87 16.75 -57.54
C LEU A 28 39.71 16.88 -56.27
N GLU A 29 40.85 17.58 -56.32
CA GLU A 29 41.68 17.84 -55.13
C GLU A 29 40.93 18.68 -54.08
N ASP A 30 40.19 19.71 -54.51
CA ASP A 30 39.35 20.54 -53.63
C ASP A 30 38.19 19.74 -53.03
N ASP A 31 37.47 18.96 -53.85
CA ASP A 31 36.36 18.11 -53.40
C ASP A 31 36.84 17.05 -52.40
N ILE A 32 38.00 16.41 -52.65
CA ILE A 32 38.61 15.45 -51.72
C ILE A 32 38.97 16.12 -50.39
N LYS A 33 39.49 17.35 -50.42
CA LYS A 33 39.85 18.08 -49.21
C LYS A 33 38.60 18.42 -48.38
N LYS A 34 37.55 18.94 -49.02
CA LYS A 34 36.27 19.26 -48.36
C LYS A 34 35.62 18.03 -47.74
N LEU A 35 35.58 16.92 -48.48
CA LEU A 35 35.03 15.66 -47.97
C LEU A 35 35.77 15.14 -46.73
N LYS A 36 37.09 15.30 -46.68
CA LYS A 36 37.88 14.93 -45.50
C LYS A 36 37.56 15.81 -44.29
N GLU A 37 37.51 17.13 -44.47
CA GLU A 37 37.19 18.08 -43.41
C GLU A 37 35.75 17.87 -42.88
N GLU A 38 34.79 17.61 -43.77
CA GLU A 38 33.41 17.28 -43.38
C GLU A 38 33.31 15.97 -42.60
N GLN A 39 33.98 14.90 -43.06
CA GLN A 39 34.00 13.61 -42.37
C GLN A 39 34.64 13.69 -40.98
N GLU A 40 35.75 14.42 -40.85
CA GLU A 40 36.43 14.62 -39.57
C GLU A 40 35.55 15.41 -38.60
N GLY A 41 34.94 16.51 -39.06
CA GLY A 41 34.01 17.30 -38.26
C GLY A 41 32.76 16.54 -37.82
N GLU A 42 32.18 15.72 -38.71
CA GLU A 42 31.04 14.87 -38.35
C GLU A 42 31.41 13.77 -37.35
N ALA A 43 32.59 13.16 -37.51
CA ALA A 43 33.09 12.16 -36.57
C ALA A 43 33.32 12.75 -35.18
N GLU A 44 33.91 13.94 -35.07
CA GLU A 44 34.10 14.65 -33.81
C GLU A 44 32.75 15.03 -33.16
N ARG A 45 31.81 15.56 -33.96
CA ARG A 45 30.47 15.92 -33.48
C ARG A 45 29.74 14.71 -32.91
N LEU A 46 29.74 13.59 -33.63
CA LEU A 46 29.11 12.35 -33.20
C LEU A 46 29.78 11.80 -31.94
N LYS A 47 31.11 11.80 -31.88
CA LYS A 47 31.85 11.34 -30.69
C LYS A 47 31.45 12.14 -29.46
N LYS A 48 31.43 13.47 -29.55
CA LYS A 48 31.02 14.34 -28.44
C LYS A 48 29.56 14.10 -28.04
N GLU A 49 28.65 13.98 -29.01
CA GLU A 49 27.24 13.69 -28.74
C GLU A 49 27.04 12.35 -28.01
N TYR A 50 27.80 11.32 -28.37
CA TYR A 50 27.78 10.02 -27.68
C TYR A 50 28.36 10.11 -26.27
N GLU A 51 29.47 10.81 -26.08
CA GLU A 51 30.08 11.02 -24.76
C GLU A 51 29.13 11.77 -23.82
N ASP A 52 28.49 12.85 -24.30
CA ASP A 52 27.52 13.63 -23.53
C ASP A 52 26.27 12.80 -23.16
N LYS A 53 25.72 12.03 -24.10
CA LYS A 53 24.59 11.13 -23.84
C LYS A 53 24.97 10.04 -22.84
N LEU A 54 26.16 9.45 -22.98
CA LEU A 54 26.65 8.41 -22.08
C LEU A 54 26.84 8.95 -20.66
N ALA A 55 27.40 10.16 -20.52
CA ALA A 55 27.55 10.83 -19.22
C ALA A 55 26.19 11.04 -18.54
N LYS A 56 25.21 11.58 -19.27
CA LYS A 56 23.86 11.82 -18.77
C LYS A 56 23.15 10.54 -18.33
N VAL A 57 23.29 9.46 -19.09
CA VAL A 57 22.74 8.14 -18.73
C VAL A 57 23.38 7.63 -17.45
N LYS A 58 24.71 7.67 -17.33
CA LYS A 58 25.43 7.24 -16.12
C LYS A 58 25.01 8.01 -14.88
N GLU A 59 24.89 9.33 -14.99
CA GLU A 59 24.45 10.19 -13.89
C GLU A 59 23.01 9.86 -13.47
N SER A 60 22.09 9.74 -14.44
CA SER A 60 20.70 9.38 -14.15
C SER A 60 20.55 8.00 -13.50
N TYR A 61 21.36 7.03 -13.94
CA TYR A 61 21.39 5.69 -13.39
C TYR A 61 21.88 5.70 -11.94
N ALA A 62 23.00 6.36 -11.67
CA ALA A 62 23.53 6.50 -10.32
C ALA A 62 22.54 7.19 -9.37
N ALA A 63 21.89 8.27 -9.82
CA ALA A 63 20.87 8.96 -9.04
C ALA A 63 19.66 8.05 -8.76
N SER A 64 19.23 7.24 -9.73
CA SER A 64 18.13 6.28 -9.55
C SER A 64 18.49 5.14 -8.59
N GLU A 65 19.73 4.64 -8.67
CA GLU A 65 20.24 3.59 -7.80
C GLU A 65 20.30 4.06 -6.34
N THR A 66 20.79 5.28 -6.09
CA THR A 66 20.81 5.87 -4.74
C THR A 66 19.41 6.01 -4.17
N LYS A 67 18.45 6.56 -4.94
CA LYS A 67 17.06 6.69 -4.50
C LYS A 67 16.41 5.36 -4.19
N LEU A 68 16.67 4.32 -5.00
CA LEU A 68 16.15 2.98 -4.74
C LEU A 68 16.71 2.38 -3.45
N LYS A 69 18.00 2.56 -3.19
CA LYS A 69 18.63 2.09 -1.93
C LYS A 69 18.07 2.80 -0.70
N GLU A 70 17.90 4.12 -0.77
CA GLU A 70 17.29 4.91 0.32
C GLU A 70 15.85 4.46 0.60
N ASN A 71 15.05 4.27 -0.46
CA ASN A 71 13.68 3.79 -0.33
C ASN A 71 13.61 2.37 0.25
N ALA A 72 14.50 1.47 -0.17
CA ALA A 72 14.57 0.12 0.37
C ALA A 72 14.91 0.14 1.88
N ALA A 73 15.90 0.93 2.29
CA ALA A 73 16.26 1.08 3.70
C ALA A 73 15.09 1.65 4.55
N ALA A 74 14.38 2.65 4.03
CA ALA A 74 13.22 3.22 4.70
C ALA A 74 12.07 2.20 4.83
N GLN A 75 11.82 1.40 3.81
CA GLN A 75 10.80 0.35 3.84
C GLN A 75 11.16 -0.77 4.82
N ASP A 76 12.42 -1.19 4.88
CA ASP A 76 12.89 -2.21 5.84
C ASP A 76 12.67 -1.76 7.29
N GLU A 77 12.91 -0.48 7.59
CA GLU A 77 12.64 0.07 8.93
C GLU A 77 11.14 0.04 9.28
N VAL A 78 10.28 0.43 8.35
CA VAL A 78 8.82 0.42 8.53
C VAL A 78 8.31 -1.01 8.72
N ILE A 79 8.77 -1.97 7.92
CA ILE A 79 8.40 -3.38 8.04
C ILE A 79 8.81 -3.93 9.41
N SER A 80 10.02 -3.59 9.88
CA SER A 80 10.51 -4.01 11.20
C SER A 80 9.64 -3.47 12.34
N LYS A 81 9.23 -2.20 12.28
CA LYS A 81 8.31 -1.59 13.27
C LYS A 81 6.94 -2.25 13.24
N LEU A 82 6.33 -2.36 12.07
CA LEU A 82 5.01 -2.97 11.90
C LEU A 82 4.98 -4.43 12.33
N SER A 83 6.05 -5.20 12.10
CA SER A 83 6.13 -6.59 12.55
C SER A 83 6.04 -6.68 14.07
N LYS A 84 6.77 -5.83 14.79
CA LYS A 84 6.74 -5.79 16.26
C LYS A 84 5.39 -5.39 16.81
N GLU A 85 4.77 -4.36 16.21
CA GLU A 85 3.42 -3.91 16.60
C GLU A 85 2.37 -5.01 16.35
N LYS A 86 2.45 -5.70 15.20
CA LYS A 86 1.57 -6.82 14.88
C LYS A 86 1.74 -7.97 15.88
N ASP A 87 2.98 -8.33 16.25
CA ASP A 87 3.22 -9.40 17.23
C ASP A 87 2.70 -9.01 18.62
N ALA A 88 2.89 -7.75 19.06
CA ALA A 88 2.35 -7.25 20.32
C ALA A 88 0.80 -7.23 20.32
N ALA A 89 0.19 -6.79 19.23
CA ALA A 89 -1.26 -6.80 19.07
C ALA A 89 -1.83 -8.22 19.13
N VAL A 90 -1.22 -9.17 18.41
CA VAL A 90 -1.62 -10.59 18.44
C VAL A 90 -1.53 -11.17 19.85
N PHE A 91 -0.45 -10.87 20.58
CA PHE A 91 -0.32 -11.29 21.97
C PHE A 91 -1.44 -10.73 22.85
N SER A 92 -1.72 -9.43 22.75
CA SER A 92 -2.78 -8.77 23.53
C SER A 92 -4.18 -9.31 23.24
N VAL A 93 -4.47 -9.62 21.97
CA VAL A 93 -5.75 -10.21 21.56
C VAL A 93 -5.92 -11.61 22.14
N GLY A 94 -4.85 -12.41 22.16
CA GLY A 94 -4.86 -13.72 22.82
C GLY A 94 -5.21 -13.61 24.30
N THR A 95 -4.52 -12.73 25.05
CA THR A 95 -4.77 -12.55 26.48
C THR A 95 -6.17 -12.02 26.78
N LEU A 96 -6.68 -11.09 25.96
CA LEU A 96 -8.03 -10.55 26.11
C LEU A 96 -9.11 -11.60 25.78
N GLY A 97 -8.84 -12.49 24.82
CA GLY A 97 -9.73 -13.61 24.50
C GLY A 97 -9.90 -14.56 25.69
N GLU A 98 -8.80 -14.98 26.30
CA GLU A 98 -8.81 -15.84 27.50
C GLU A 98 -9.53 -15.17 28.68
N GLU A 99 -9.25 -13.89 28.93
CA GLU A 99 -9.91 -13.13 30.00
C GLU A 99 -11.41 -12.98 29.76
N LYS A 100 -11.83 -12.75 28.52
CA LYS A 100 -13.24 -12.70 28.14
C LYS A 100 -13.94 -14.02 28.44
N GLU A 101 -13.38 -15.15 28.02
CA GLU A 101 -13.96 -16.48 28.28
C GLU A 101 -14.07 -16.79 29.78
N ARG A 102 -13.06 -16.39 30.56
CA ARG A 102 -13.08 -16.49 32.02
C ARG A 102 -14.24 -15.66 32.61
N LEU A 103 -14.32 -14.38 32.27
CA LEU A 103 -15.37 -13.48 32.78
C LEU A 103 -16.78 -13.94 32.36
N GLU A 104 -16.96 -14.41 31.14
CA GLU A 104 -18.24 -14.98 30.69
C GLU A 104 -18.65 -16.22 31.51
N THR A 105 -17.67 -17.01 31.96
CA THR A 105 -17.91 -18.16 32.84
C THR A 105 -18.27 -17.70 34.25
N ASP A 106 -17.49 -16.79 34.84
CA ASP A 106 -17.75 -16.23 36.17
C ASP A 106 -19.15 -15.59 36.25
N VAL A 107 -19.56 -14.84 35.21
CA VAL A 107 -20.90 -14.23 35.14
C VAL A 107 -22.00 -15.30 35.13
N ARG A 108 -21.83 -16.37 34.35
CA ARG A 108 -22.79 -17.48 34.30
C ARG A 108 -22.92 -18.18 35.66
N GLU A 109 -21.80 -18.44 36.33
CA GLU A 109 -21.78 -19.07 37.65
C GLU A 109 -22.42 -18.18 38.71
N LEU A 110 -22.11 -16.88 38.71
CA LEU A 110 -22.71 -15.91 39.64
C LEU A 110 -24.22 -15.77 39.44
N GLN A 111 -24.69 -15.77 38.19
CA GLN A 111 -26.13 -15.75 37.90
C GLN A 111 -26.83 -16.99 38.46
N LEU A 112 -26.23 -18.17 38.29
CA LEU A 112 -26.77 -19.42 38.85
C LEU A 112 -26.77 -19.39 40.38
N TYR A 113 -25.68 -18.95 40.99
CA TYR A 113 -25.58 -18.82 42.45
C TYR A 113 -26.65 -17.88 43.01
N ALA A 114 -26.82 -16.70 42.39
CA ALA A 114 -27.84 -15.74 42.80
C ALA A 114 -29.26 -16.31 42.67
N ALA A 115 -29.57 -16.98 41.55
CA ALA A 115 -30.86 -17.63 41.35
C ALA A 115 -31.16 -18.66 42.45
N ASN A 116 -30.19 -19.53 42.77
CA ASN A 116 -30.33 -20.54 43.82
C ASN A 116 -30.54 -19.89 45.20
N GLN A 117 -29.79 -18.82 45.53
CA GLN A 117 -29.96 -18.11 46.80
C GLN A 117 -31.34 -17.48 46.94
N TYR A 118 -31.87 -16.89 45.86
CA TYR A 118 -33.23 -16.35 45.86
C TYR A 118 -34.28 -17.44 45.99
N GLU A 119 -34.12 -18.57 45.31
CA GLU A 119 -35.03 -19.72 45.41
C GLU A 119 -35.05 -20.31 46.83
N GLU A 120 -33.89 -20.56 47.42
CA GLU A 120 -33.75 -21.05 48.79
C GLU A 120 -34.33 -20.06 49.82
N GLY A 121 -33.98 -18.78 49.70
CA GLY A 121 -34.47 -17.72 50.59
C GLY A 121 -35.99 -17.56 50.51
N PHE A 122 -36.56 -17.66 49.31
CA PHE A 122 -38.00 -17.61 49.09
C PHE A 122 -38.71 -18.83 49.71
N ALA A 123 -38.16 -20.04 49.52
CA ALA A 123 -38.70 -21.25 50.13
C ALA A 123 -38.70 -21.14 51.68
N TYR A 124 -37.62 -20.64 52.28
CA TYR A 124 -37.55 -20.42 53.72
C TYR A 124 -38.58 -19.39 54.21
N ALA A 125 -38.77 -18.30 53.48
CA ALA A 125 -39.78 -17.29 53.81
C ALA A 125 -41.20 -17.87 53.77
N LEU A 126 -41.52 -18.70 52.76
CA LEU A 126 -42.81 -19.38 52.68
C LEU A 126 -43.05 -20.30 53.89
N GLU A 127 -42.03 -21.06 54.33
CA GLU A 127 -42.15 -21.90 55.52
C GLU A 127 -42.37 -21.08 56.80
N GLN A 128 -41.71 -19.92 56.94
CA GLN A 128 -41.99 -19.01 58.05
C GLN A 128 -43.43 -18.47 58.05
N VAL A 129 -43.97 -18.12 56.88
CA VAL A 129 -45.36 -17.64 56.75
C VAL A 129 -46.35 -18.73 57.16
N LYS A 130 -46.15 -19.97 56.69
CA LYS A 130 -47.00 -21.11 57.10
C LYS A 130 -46.97 -21.33 58.61
N LEU A 131 -45.80 -21.17 59.24
CA LEU A 131 -45.65 -21.33 60.69
C LEU A 131 -46.39 -20.24 61.48
N LEU A 132 -46.28 -18.98 61.05
CA LEU A 132 -46.89 -17.84 61.74
C LEU A 132 -48.40 -17.72 61.50
N PHE A 133 -48.90 -18.23 60.36
CA PHE A 133 -50.29 -18.16 59.97
C PHE A 133 -50.83 -19.57 59.61
N PRO A 134 -51.08 -20.44 60.61
CA PRO A 134 -51.49 -21.83 60.37
C PRO A 134 -52.87 -21.97 59.71
N ASP A 135 -53.73 -20.95 59.81
CA ASP A 135 -55.06 -20.91 59.17
C ASP A 135 -55.01 -20.42 57.71
N LEU A 136 -53.83 -20.08 57.19
CA LEU A 136 -53.66 -19.58 55.83
C LEU A 136 -53.82 -20.73 54.82
N ASP A 137 -54.92 -20.74 54.07
CA ASP A 137 -55.27 -21.79 53.13
C ASP A 137 -54.64 -21.56 51.74
N ALA A 138 -54.38 -22.67 51.03
CA ALA A 138 -53.75 -22.66 49.71
C ALA A 138 -54.41 -21.72 48.67
N PRO A 139 -55.75 -21.57 48.62
CA PRO A 139 -56.40 -20.62 47.71
C PRO A 139 -55.96 -19.17 47.95
N ARG A 140 -55.80 -18.77 49.21
CA ARG A 140 -55.50 -17.38 49.61
C ARG A 140 -54.03 -17.04 49.44
N LEU A 141 -53.15 -18.02 49.60
CA LEU A 141 -51.75 -17.95 49.21
C LEU A 141 -51.59 -17.83 47.68
N ALA A 142 -52.42 -18.52 46.90
CA ALA A 142 -52.38 -18.44 45.44
C ALA A 142 -52.83 -17.08 44.87
N GLU A 143 -53.50 -16.24 45.67
CA GLU A 143 -53.79 -14.85 45.31
C GLU A 143 -52.54 -13.95 45.34
N ALA A 144 -51.52 -14.34 46.11
CA ALA A 144 -50.24 -13.65 46.14
C ALA A 144 -49.42 -14.02 44.91
N ASP A 145 -49.27 -13.06 44.00
CA ASP A 145 -48.45 -13.17 42.79
C ASP A 145 -47.31 -12.16 42.89
N ALA A 146 -46.09 -12.59 42.61
CA ALA A 146 -44.90 -11.73 42.58
C ALA A 146 -45.00 -10.63 41.49
N MET A 147 -45.84 -10.82 40.48
CA MET A 147 -46.15 -9.82 39.45
C MET A 147 -47.24 -8.83 39.88
N ASN A 148 -47.78 -8.94 41.10
CA ASN A 148 -48.70 -7.96 41.67
C ASN A 148 -47.97 -7.01 42.64
N GLN A 149 -48.48 -5.79 42.74
CA GLN A 149 -48.07 -4.78 43.70
C GLN A 149 -49.22 -4.47 44.66
N ILE A 150 -48.88 -3.85 45.80
CA ILE A 150 -49.86 -3.43 46.80
C ILE A 150 -50.16 -1.94 46.61
N ILE A 151 -51.37 -1.62 46.18
CA ILE A 151 -51.88 -0.24 46.10
C ILE A 151 -53.06 -0.11 47.05
N GLU A 152 -52.99 0.83 48.00
CA GLU A 152 -54.04 1.08 49.01
C GLU A 152 -54.47 -0.19 49.77
N GLY A 153 -53.52 -1.11 50.01
CA GLY A 153 -53.78 -2.38 50.70
C GLY A 153 -54.46 -3.45 49.85
N LYS A 154 -54.60 -3.25 48.53
CA LYS A 154 -55.11 -4.24 47.58
C LYS A 154 -54.01 -4.72 46.64
N LEU A 155 -54.02 -6.01 46.31
CA LEU A 155 -53.16 -6.59 45.27
C LEU A 155 -53.71 -6.22 43.90
N VAL A 156 -52.84 -5.65 43.06
CA VAL A 156 -53.14 -5.29 41.67
C VAL A 156 -51.92 -5.63 40.79
N PRO A 157 -52.09 -5.89 39.48
CA PRO A 157 -50.95 -6.12 38.59
C PRO A 157 -49.90 -5.01 38.65
N TYR A 158 -48.63 -5.40 38.67
CA TYR A 158 -47.51 -4.48 38.62
C TYR A 158 -47.49 -3.75 37.26
N VAL A 159 -47.34 -2.44 37.31
CA VAL A 159 -47.16 -1.60 36.13
C VAL A 159 -45.78 -0.96 36.24
N PRO A 160 -44.83 -1.28 35.33
CA PRO A 160 -43.52 -0.65 35.35
C PRO A 160 -43.64 0.87 35.23
N PRO A 161 -42.78 1.65 35.91
CA PRO A 161 -42.67 3.08 35.66
C PRO A 161 -42.41 3.34 34.17
N SER A 162 -43.12 4.30 33.59
CA SER A 162 -42.83 4.78 32.24
C SER A 162 -41.45 5.45 32.25
N GLU A 163 -40.59 5.13 31.28
CA GLU A 163 -39.32 5.83 31.04
C GLU A 163 -39.52 7.33 30.76
#